data_AF-A0A1H0VHK0-F1
#
_entry.id   AF-A0A1H0VHK0-F1
#
_cell.length_a   1.000
_cell.length_b   1.000
_cell.length_c   1.000
_cell.angle_alpha   90.00
_cell.angle_beta   90.00
_cell.angle_gamma   90.00
#
_symmetry.space_group_name_H-M   'P 1'
#
loop_
_entity.id
_entity.type
_entity.pdbx_description
1 polymer ?
#
loop_
_entity_poly.entity_id
_entity_poly.type
_entity_poly.pdbx_seq_one_letter_code
_entity_poly.pdbx_strand_id
1 'polypeptide(L)'
;MTIFRGDWIRCYRPRPYATRRLICFPHAAGGAGFYRQWVDTLPADTELWAVQYPGREDRFTEPCVPDMDALADLVADALAPVLDLPTAVFGHSMGAAVGYEVTRRLLGRGAPVDRLFVSARPSPSHQRATRTEVYLRDDDGIVAELATLRGSGIAVLDQPELRELVLPMVRNDFRLIETYRPADFAPLPIPILALAGADDPRMTVAQAADWAEATDAGFALEVFPGGHFYLEPHRVQVIDTVIRQMNTPTSKEKAMTTPDELTVDGIRASVAELLAIDVDRVGPEDNLLMLGVDSIKLMGLASRWQRHGVEVPFVELAENPTAAHWSKLLSGAA
;
A
#
# COMPACT_ATOMS: atom_id res chain seq x y z
N MET A 1 -11.37 10.47 -17.93
CA MET A 1 -10.02 10.15 -17.46
C MET A 1 -9.61 11.28 -16.54
N THR A 2 -9.82 11.13 -15.23
CA THR A 2 -9.48 12.20 -14.27
C THR A 2 -7.97 12.15 -14.06
N ILE A 3 -7.27 13.06 -14.74
CA ILE A 3 -5.82 13.20 -14.66
C ILE A 3 -5.52 13.86 -13.31
N PHE A 4 -5.24 13.05 -12.29
CA PHE A 4 -4.62 13.55 -11.08
C PHE A 4 -3.19 13.95 -11.43
N ARG A 5 -2.88 15.23 -11.27
CA ARG A 5 -1.57 15.82 -11.58
C ARG A 5 -0.45 15.00 -10.94
N GLY A 6 0.37 14.37 -11.78
CA GLY A 6 1.62 13.71 -11.42
C GLY A 6 1.84 12.48 -12.30
N ASP A 7 2.78 12.57 -13.24
CA ASP A 7 3.19 11.50 -14.17
C ASP A 7 3.59 10.18 -13.48
N TRP A 8 3.60 10.12 -12.15
CA TRP A 8 4.03 9.02 -11.31
C TRP A 8 2.97 7.97 -11.00
N ILE A 9 1.67 8.26 -11.13
CA ILE A 9 0.60 7.37 -10.65
C ILE A 9 -0.23 6.86 -11.83
N ARG A 10 -0.52 5.55 -11.84
CA ARG A 10 -1.48 4.93 -12.76
C ARG A 10 -2.63 4.35 -11.96
N CYS A 11 -3.82 4.88 -12.18
CA CYS A 11 -5.08 4.33 -11.68
C CYS A 11 -5.82 3.67 -12.85
N TYR A 12 -5.80 2.33 -12.93
CA TYR A 12 -6.40 1.61 -14.06
C TYR A 12 -7.93 1.48 -13.98
N ARG A 13 -8.49 1.57 -12.76
CA ARG A 13 -9.95 1.61 -12.52
C ARG A 13 -10.22 2.59 -11.38
N PRO A 14 -10.68 3.81 -11.70
CA PRO A 14 -11.14 4.76 -10.69
C PRO A 14 -12.27 4.17 -9.86
N ARG A 15 -12.21 4.37 -8.54
CA ARG A 15 -13.20 3.94 -7.56
C ARG A 15 -13.59 5.16 -6.72
N PRO A 16 -14.54 5.98 -7.18
CA PRO A 16 -14.89 7.24 -6.52
C PRO A 16 -15.48 7.08 -5.11
N TYR A 17 -15.87 5.86 -4.74
CA TYR A 17 -16.38 5.50 -3.41
C TYR A 17 -15.39 4.66 -2.60
N ALA A 18 -14.12 4.60 -3.02
CA ALA A 18 -13.10 3.93 -2.23
C ALA A 18 -12.94 4.62 -0.87
N THR A 19 -12.83 3.82 0.19
CA THR A 19 -12.59 4.30 1.56
C THR A 19 -11.13 4.13 1.96
N ARG A 20 -10.32 3.48 1.10
CA ARG A 20 -8.89 3.26 1.31
C ARG A 20 -8.13 3.10 0.00
N ARG A 21 -6.82 3.29 0.06
CA ARG A 21 -5.91 3.13 -1.08
C ARG A 21 -4.89 2.03 -0.87
N LEU A 22 -4.52 1.37 -1.97
CA LEU A 22 -3.36 0.49 -2.06
C LEU A 22 -2.39 1.06 -3.10
N ILE A 23 -1.23 1.54 -2.64
CA ILE A 23 -0.19 2.06 -3.53
C ILE A 23 0.81 0.94 -3.83
N CYS A 24 0.98 0.60 -5.10
CA CYS A 24 1.82 -0.51 -5.54
C CYS A 24 3.11 -0.03 -6.22
N PHE A 25 4.24 -0.54 -5.75
CA PHE A 25 5.59 -0.19 -6.22
C PHE A 25 6.22 -1.37 -6.99
N PRO A 26 6.46 -1.23 -8.30
CA PRO A 26 7.04 -2.29 -9.12
C PRO A 26 8.47 -2.67 -8.74
N HIS A 27 8.86 -3.89 -9.11
CA HIS A 27 10.22 -4.41 -9.09
C HIS A 27 11.13 -3.71 -10.12
N ALA A 28 12.44 -4.00 -10.08
CA ALA A 28 13.40 -3.50 -11.06
C ALA A 28 13.01 -3.94 -12.48
N ALA A 29 13.14 -3.05 -13.47
CA ALA A 29 12.63 -3.21 -14.84
C ALA A 29 11.09 -3.28 -14.97
N GLY A 30 10.36 -3.35 -13.85
CA GLY A 30 8.92 -3.45 -13.82
C GLY A 30 8.23 -2.10 -13.97
N GLY A 31 7.10 -2.10 -14.67
CA GLY A 31 6.22 -0.94 -14.80
C GLY A 31 4.94 -1.02 -13.97
N ALA A 32 4.20 0.09 -13.90
CA ALA A 32 2.93 0.13 -13.21
C ALA A 32 1.94 -0.90 -13.79
N GLY A 33 2.10 -1.23 -15.08
CA GLY A 33 1.30 -2.22 -15.80
C GLY A 33 1.31 -3.60 -15.15
N PHE A 34 2.36 -3.95 -14.39
CA PHE A 34 2.44 -5.19 -13.62
C PHE A 34 1.25 -5.38 -12.67
N TYR A 35 0.75 -4.29 -12.08
CA TYR A 35 -0.38 -4.31 -11.14
C TYR A 35 -1.75 -4.16 -11.81
N ARG A 36 -1.82 -4.02 -13.14
CA ARG A 36 -3.10 -3.78 -13.84
C ARG A 36 -4.13 -4.88 -13.55
N GLN A 37 -3.70 -6.14 -13.53
CA GLN A 37 -4.58 -7.30 -13.28
C GLN A 37 -5.04 -7.42 -11.83
N TRP A 38 -4.40 -6.75 -10.87
CA TRP A 38 -4.82 -6.80 -9.46
C TRP A 38 -6.17 -6.12 -9.25
N VAL A 39 -6.46 -5.12 -10.09
CA VAL A 39 -7.65 -4.29 -10.01
C VAL A 39 -8.97 -5.08 -10.14
N ASP A 40 -8.92 -6.25 -10.78
CA ASP A 40 -10.06 -7.17 -10.95
C ASP A 40 -10.39 -7.99 -9.70
N THR A 41 -9.45 -8.12 -8.78
CA THR A 41 -9.62 -8.90 -7.55
C THR A 41 -9.86 -8.01 -6.32
N LEU A 42 -9.54 -6.72 -6.41
CA LEU A 42 -9.69 -5.81 -5.27
C LEU A 42 -11.17 -5.50 -4.94
N PRO A 43 -11.52 -5.45 -3.64
CA PRO A 43 -12.87 -5.11 -3.18
C PRO A 43 -13.27 -3.69 -3.60
N ALA A 44 -14.59 -3.44 -3.68
CA ALA A 44 -15.19 -2.18 -4.14
C ALA A 44 -14.60 -0.93 -3.46
N ASP A 45 -14.26 -1.06 -2.18
CA ASP A 45 -13.80 0.00 -1.29
C ASP A 45 -12.30 0.36 -1.41
N THR A 46 -11.54 -0.35 -2.23
CA THR A 46 -10.08 -0.21 -2.32
C THR A 46 -9.64 0.26 -3.70
N GLU A 47 -9.12 1.48 -3.79
CA GLU A 47 -8.52 2.01 -5.03
C GLU A 47 -7.02 1.70 -5.11
N LEU A 48 -6.59 1.12 -6.23
CA LEU A 48 -5.18 0.82 -6.48
C LEU A 48 -4.51 1.90 -7.30
N TRP A 49 -3.39 2.38 -6.79
CA TRP A 49 -2.50 3.35 -7.43
C TRP A 49 -1.16 2.68 -7.70
N ALA A 50 -0.83 2.43 -8.96
CA ALA A 50 0.46 1.82 -9.32
C ALA A 50 1.49 2.90 -9.68
N VAL A 51 2.69 2.81 -9.14
CA VAL A 51 3.74 3.81 -9.34
C VAL A 51 4.56 3.55 -10.61
N GLN A 52 4.69 4.58 -11.45
CA GLN A 52 5.47 4.62 -12.68
C GLN A 52 6.71 5.51 -12.49
N TYR A 53 7.85 4.96 -12.08
CA TYR A 53 9.17 5.62 -12.15
C TYR A 53 9.55 5.93 -13.62
N PRO A 54 10.46 6.89 -13.85
CA PRO A 54 10.95 7.28 -15.17
C PRO A 54 11.59 6.12 -15.96
N GLY A 55 11.66 6.27 -17.28
CA GLY A 55 12.37 5.34 -18.17
C GLY A 55 11.58 4.10 -18.61
N ARG A 56 10.26 4.07 -18.38
CA ARG A 56 9.42 2.91 -18.73
C ARG A 56 7.98 3.26 -19.07
N GLU A 57 7.35 2.39 -19.85
CA GLU A 57 6.02 2.56 -20.44
C GLU A 57 5.86 3.96 -21.05
N ASP A 58 4.85 4.73 -20.66
CA ASP A 58 4.60 6.07 -21.17
C ASP A 58 5.59 7.14 -20.68
N ARG A 59 6.48 6.81 -19.74
CA ARG A 59 7.59 7.65 -19.27
C ARG A 59 8.95 7.23 -19.85
N PHE A 60 8.94 6.48 -20.95
CA PHE A 60 10.15 5.86 -21.50
C PHE A 60 11.28 6.86 -21.86
N THR A 61 10.92 8.07 -22.29
CA THR A 61 11.89 9.11 -22.68
C THR A 61 12.44 9.92 -21.51
N GLU A 62 11.94 9.72 -20.31
CA GLU A 62 12.36 10.48 -19.14
C GLU A 62 13.69 9.95 -18.56
N PRO A 63 14.56 10.85 -18.06
CA PRO A 63 15.85 10.45 -17.52
C PRO A 63 15.70 9.58 -16.26
N CYS A 64 16.62 8.62 -16.13
CA CYS A 64 16.72 7.78 -14.94
C CYS A 64 17.08 8.62 -13.70
N VAL A 65 16.50 8.25 -12.56
CA VAL A 65 16.79 8.86 -11.25
C VAL A 65 18.17 8.44 -10.73
N PRO A 66 18.89 9.34 -10.03
CA PRO A 66 20.29 9.11 -9.67
C PRO A 66 20.48 8.13 -8.51
N ASP A 67 19.56 8.08 -7.54
CA ASP A 67 19.67 7.22 -6.36
C ASP A 67 18.29 6.96 -5.73
N MET A 68 18.27 6.08 -4.71
CA MET A 68 17.05 5.68 -4.02
C MET A 68 16.39 6.85 -3.28
N ASP A 69 17.18 7.76 -2.71
CA ASP A 69 16.66 8.90 -1.95
C ASP A 69 15.93 9.87 -2.88
N ALA A 70 16.54 10.22 -4.01
CA ALA A 70 15.92 11.05 -5.03
C ALA A 70 14.63 10.41 -5.58
N LEU A 71 14.63 9.09 -5.82
CA LEU A 71 13.42 8.38 -6.25
C LEU A 71 12.31 8.49 -5.19
N ALA A 72 12.63 8.19 -3.93
CA ALA A 72 11.66 8.19 -2.85
C ALA A 72 11.13 9.61 -2.55
N ASP A 73 11.98 10.64 -2.62
CA ASP A 73 11.58 12.04 -2.46
C ASP A 73 10.60 12.46 -3.56
N LEU A 74 10.93 12.21 -4.83
CA LEU A 74 10.08 12.56 -5.97
C LEU A 74 8.71 11.87 -5.90
N VAL A 75 8.67 10.59 -5.52
CA VAL A 75 7.40 9.86 -5.37
C VAL A 75 6.60 10.37 -4.17
N ALA A 76 7.24 10.61 -3.03
CA ALA A 76 6.58 11.15 -1.84
C ALA A 76 6.03 12.57 -2.08
N ASP A 77 6.74 13.41 -2.84
CA ASP A 77 6.29 14.75 -3.27
C ASP A 77 5.06 14.68 -4.17
N ALA A 78 5.01 13.70 -5.07
CA ALA A 78 3.85 13.48 -5.92
C ALA A 78 2.63 12.95 -5.14
N LEU A 79 2.86 12.12 -4.12
CA LEU A 79 1.78 11.45 -3.35
C LEU A 79 1.22 12.31 -2.22
N ALA A 80 2.08 12.92 -1.39
CA ALA A 80 1.65 13.56 -0.14
C ALA A 80 0.50 14.57 -0.30
N PRO A 81 0.45 15.43 -1.35
CA PRO A 81 -0.63 16.40 -1.52
C PRO A 81 -2.00 15.80 -1.88
N VAL A 82 -2.04 14.55 -2.32
CA VAL A 82 -3.26 13.90 -2.86
C VAL A 82 -3.73 12.70 -2.03
N LEU A 83 -3.00 12.36 -0.95
CA LEU A 83 -3.39 11.27 -0.05
C LEU A 83 -4.33 11.76 1.05
N ASP A 84 -5.62 11.55 0.84
CA ASP A 84 -6.73 11.90 1.75
C ASP A 84 -7.47 10.69 2.36
N LEU A 85 -7.05 9.46 2.06
CA LEU A 85 -7.67 8.22 2.55
C LEU A 85 -6.65 7.34 3.28
N PRO A 86 -7.07 6.50 4.24
CA PRO A 86 -6.26 5.41 4.78
C PRO A 86 -5.55 4.65 3.66
N THR A 87 -4.22 4.56 3.76
CA THR A 87 -3.37 4.12 2.65
C THR A 87 -2.46 2.99 3.11
N ALA A 88 -2.53 1.87 2.40
CA ALA A 88 -1.53 0.82 2.48
C ALA A 88 -0.53 0.93 1.31
N VAL A 89 0.71 0.53 1.57
CA VAL A 89 1.78 0.46 0.57
C VAL A 89 2.16 -0.99 0.32
N PHE A 90 2.23 -1.40 -0.94
CA PHE A 90 2.75 -2.70 -1.36
C PHE A 90 3.93 -2.52 -2.30
N GLY A 91 5.03 -3.20 -2.04
CA GLY A 91 6.19 -3.20 -2.92
C GLY A 91 6.76 -4.58 -3.14
N HIS A 92 7.14 -4.87 -4.39
CA HIS A 92 7.78 -6.14 -4.76
C HIS A 92 9.24 -5.94 -5.14
N SER A 93 10.14 -6.75 -4.58
CA SER A 93 11.59 -6.71 -4.83
C SER A 93 12.16 -5.30 -4.61
N MET A 94 12.70 -4.65 -5.64
CA MET A 94 13.11 -3.23 -5.56
C MET A 94 11.98 -2.33 -5.03
N GLY A 95 10.74 -2.55 -5.47
CA GLY A 95 9.59 -1.80 -5.03
C GLY A 95 9.30 -1.93 -3.54
N ALA A 96 9.73 -3.00 -2.86
CA ALA A 96 9.62 -3.11 -1.41
C ALA A 96 10.53 -2.11 -0.69
N ALA A 97 11.74 -1.90 -1.21
CA ALA A 97 12.68 -0.89 -0.70
C ALA A 97 12.19 0.53 -1.00
N VAL A 98 11.72 0.79 -2.23
CA VAL A 98 11.14 2.09 -2.61
C VAL A 98 9.91 2.40 -1.76
N GLY A 99 9.01 1.42 -1.62
CA GLY A 99 7.79 1.55 -0.80
C GLY A 99 8.12 1.86 0.66
N TYR A 100 9.11 1.19 1.26
CA TYR A 100 9.59 1.51 2.61
C TYR A 100 10.08 2.96 2.74
N GLU A 101 10.94 3.41 1.83
CA GLU A 101 11.50 4.77 1.86
C GLU A 101 10.46 5.86 1.61
N VAL A 102 9.49 5.59 0.74
CA VAL A 102 8.34 6.48 0.50
C VAL A 102 7.43 6.50 1.72
N THR A 103 7.13 5.35 2.33
CA THR A 103 6.35 5.27 3.57
C THR A 103 6.99 6.10 4.68
N ARG A 104 8.32 6.02 4.89
CA ARG A 104 9.04 6.86 5.86
C ARG A 104 8.78 8.36 5.62
N ARG A 105 8.95 8.81 4.38
CA ARG A 105 8.74 10.21 3.98
C ARG A 105 7.30 10.66 4.14
N LEU A 106 6.34 9.81 3.76
CA LEU A 106 4.91 10.08 3.88
C LEU A 106 4.47 10.20 5.36
N LEU A 107 4.93 9.30 6.22
CA LEU A 107 4.65 9.37 7.65
C LEU A 107 5.24 10.64 8.28
N GLY A 108 6.46 11.03 7.90
CA GLY A 108 7.08 12.29 8.32
C GLY A 108 6.31 13.55 7.90
N ARG A 109 5.43 13.44 6.89
CA ARG A 109 4.54 14.50 6.41
C ARG A 109 3.12 14.41 6.96
N GLY A 110 2.85 13.45 7.86
CA GLY A 110 1.52 13.22 8.44
C GLY A 110 0.52 12.55 7.49
N ALA A 111 0.97 11.95 6.39
CA ALA A 111 0.09 11.25 5.46
C ALA A 111 -0.55 10.02 6.14
N PRO A 112 -1.78 9.64 5.73
CA PRO A 112 -2.57 8.58 6.37
C PRO A 112 -2.12 7.16 5.96
N VAL A 113 -0.81 6.88 5.98
CA VAL A 113 -0.28 5.54 5.71
C VAL A 113 -0.43 4.68 6.96
N ASP A 114 -1.06 3.51 6.83
CA ASP A 114 -1.38 2.65 7.98
C ASP A 114 -0.76 1.25 7.91
N ARG A 115 -0.28 0.81 6.74
CA ARG A 115 0.30 -0.52 6.52
C ARG A 115 1.39 -0.49 5.46
N LEU A 116 2.38 -1.34 5.64
CA LEU A 116 3.41 -1.62 4.65
C LEU A 116 3.52 -3.13 4.37
N PHE A 117 3.47 -3.48 3.10
CA PHE A 117 3.62 -4.83 2.58
C PHE A 117 4.91 -4.92 1.76
N VAL A 118 5.82 -5.79 2.19
CA VAL A 118 7.15 -5.95 1.59
C VAL A 118 7.30 -7.36 1.03
N SER A 119 7.40 -7.46 -0.29
CA SER A 119 7.41 -8.74 -1.00
C SER A 119 8.78 -9.01 -1.62
N ALA A 120 9.30 -10.23 -1.42
CA ALA A 120 10.53 -10.74 -2.04
C ALA A 120 11.76 -9.82 -1.88
N ARG A 121 11.94 -9.25 -0.68
CA ARG A 121 13.08 -8.36 -0.39
C ARG A 121 13.54 -8.49 1.06
N PRO A 122 14.86 -8.66 1.32
CA PRO A 122 15.39 -8.61 2.68
C PRO A 122 15.15 -7.26 3.35
N SER A 123 15.08 -7.26 4.68
CA SER A 123 14.91 -6.02 5.45
C SER A 123 16.05 -5.03 5.18
N PRO A 124 15.82 -3.72 5.41
CA PRO A 124 16.84 -2.70 5.20
C PRO A 124 18.14 -2.95 5.99
N SER A 125 18.09 -3.68 7.13
CA SER A 125 19.28 -4.03 7.92
C SER A 125 20.24 -4.97 7.16
N HIS A 126 19.73 -5.86 6.29
CA HIS A 126 20.53 -6.76 5.45
C HIS A 126 21.12 -6.10 4.20
N GLN A 127 20.52 -5.02 3.72
CA GLN A 127 20.93 -4.38 2.47
C GLN A 127 22.29 -3.66 2.59
N ARG A 128 22.80 -3.51 3.82
CA ARG A 128 24.19 -3.09 4.08
C ARG A 128 25.21 -4.19 3.76
N ALA A 129 24.84 -5.47 3.90
CA ALA A 129 25.77 -6.60 3.90
C ALA A 129 25.91 -7.30 2.54
N THR A 130 24.90 -7.24 1.68
CA THR A 130 24.92 -7.91 0.36
C THR A 130 25.40 -6.96 -0.73
N ARG A 131 26.45 -7.37 -1.48
CA ARG A 131 26.91 -6.71 -2.70
C ARG A 131 26.80 -7.70 -3.85
N THR A 132 25.66 -7.70 -4.51
CA THR A 132 25.64 -8.11 -5.91
C THR A 132 25.96 -6.87 -6.74
N GLU A 133 26.86 -6.99 -7.72
CA GLU A 133 27.28 -5.89 -8.60
C GLU A 133 26.80 -6.15 -10.03
N VAL A 134 25.54 -6.56 -10.16
CA VAL A 134 24.92 -6.87 -11.46
C VAL A 134 24.95 -5.65 -12.35
N TYR A 135 24.73 -4.46 -11.78
CA TYR A 135 24.76 -3.20 -12.52
C TYR A 135 26.13 -2.87 -13.18
N LEU A 136 27.22 -3.53 -12.76
CA LEU A 136 28.56 -3.39 -13.32
C LEU A 136 28.89 -4.43 -14.41
N ARG A 137 28.06 -5.47 -14.58
CA ARG A 137 28.26 -6.48 -15.61
C ARG A 137 28.03 -5.90 -17.00
N ASP A 138 28.47 -6.59 -18.04
CA ASP A 138 28.06 -6.28 -19.40
C ASP A 138 26.55 -6.53 -19.61
N ASP A 139 26.06 -6.14 -20.78
CA ASP A 139 24.64 -6.25 -21.10
C ASP A 139 24.15 -7.70 -21.08
N ASP A 140 24.99 -8.67 -21.48
CA ASP A 140 24.67 -10.10 -21.40
C ASP A 140 24.58 -10.58 -19.94
N GLY A 141 25.45 -10.10 -19.06
CA GLY A 141 25.40 -10.42 -17.65
C GLY A 141 24.17 -9.86 -16.93
N ILE A 142 23.64 -8.71 -17.35
CA ILE A 142 22.37 -8.16 -16.84
C ILE A 142 21.18 -9.00 -17.33
N VAL A 143 21.15 -9.34 -18.62
CA VAL A 143 20.06 -10.17 -19.18
C VAL A 143 20.06 -11.56 -18.54
N ALA A 144 21.24 -12.17 -18.36
CA ALA A 144 21.37 -13.44 -17.68
C ALA A 144 20.84 -13.36 -16.24
N GLU A 145 21.12 -12.28 -15.50
CA GLU A 145 20.56 -12.09 -14.16
C GLU A 145 19.04 -11.99 -14.19
N LEU A 146 18.45 -11.17 -15.08
CA LEU A 146 16.99 -11.08 -15.21
C LEU A 146 16.35 -12.44 -15.52
N ALA A 147 16.99 -13.24 -16.39
CA ALA A 147 16.52 -14.58 -16.73
C ALA A 147 16.43 -15.51 -15.52
N THR A 148 17.31 -15.35 -14.51
CA THR A 148 17.27 -16.17 -13.28
C THR A 148 16.04 -15.88 -12.42
N LEU A 149 15.50 -14.66 -12.48
CA LEU A 149 14.39 -14.25 -11.62
C LEU A 149 13.03 -14.75 -12.14
N ARG A 150 12.93 -15.19 -13.42
CA ARG A 150 11.70 -15.72 -14.04
C ARG A 150 10.47 -14.79 -13.95
N GLY A 151 10.64 -13.49 -14.21
CA GLY A 151 9.52 -12.54 -14.37
C GLY A 151 9.02 -12.45 -15.81
N SER A 152 7.74 -12.09 -16.00
CA SER A 152 7.11 -11.96 -17.34
C SER A 152 7.67 -10.85 -18.25
N GLY A 153 8.56 -9.98 -17.74
CA GLY A 153 9.16 -8.86 -18.48
C GLY A 153 10.37 -9.19 -19.35
N ILE A 154 10.82 -10.45 -19.40
CA ILE A 154 12.09 -10.82 -20.06
C ILE A 154 11.96 -10.90 -21.59
N ALA A 155 10.77 -11.24 -22.12
CA ALA A 155 10.59 -11.51 -23.55
C ALA A 155 10.89 -10.30 -24.46
N VAL A 156 10.82 -9.08 -23.94
CA VAL A 156 11.17 -7.86 -24.70
C VAL A 156 12.68 -7.77 -24.97
N LEU A 157 13.50 -8.40 -24.12
CA LEU A 157 14.97 -8.40 -24.22
C LEU A 157 15.50 -9.39 -25.26
N ASP A 158 14.63 -10.29 -25.77
CA ASP A 158 14.97 -11.20 -26.86
C ASP A 158 15.08 -10.46 -28.22
N GLN A 159 14.55 -9.23 -28.31
CA GLN A 159 14.63 -8.38 -29.51
C GLN A 159 15.82 -7.41 -29.38
N PRO A 160 16.85 -7.50 -30.24
CA PRO A 160 18.06 -6.69 -30.11
C PRO A 160 17.80 -5.18 -30.06
N GLU A 161 16.91 -4.64 -30.90
CA GLU A 161 16.63 -3.20 -30.91
C GLU A 161 15.93 -2.73 -29.63
N LEU A 162 15.05 -3.56 -29.05
CA LEU A 162 14.37 -3.23 -27.79
C LEU A 162 15.28 -3.44 -26.59
N ARG A 163 16.21 -4.39 -26.68
CA ARG A 163 17.22 -4.65 -25.65
C ARG A 163 18.12 -3.45 -25.44
N GLU A 164 18.70 -2.89 -26.51
CA GLU A 164 19.54 -1.68 -26.44
C GLU A 164 18.77 -0.50 -25.83
N LEU A 165 17.47 -0.42 -26.10
CA LEU A 165 16.60 0.64 -25.66
C LEU A 165 16.25 0.53 -24.17
N VAL A 166 16.00 -0.68 -23.66
CA VAL A 166 15.50 -0.93 -22.29
C VAL A 166 16.63 -1.12 -21.28
N LEU A 167 17.77 -1.68 -21.68
CA LEU A 167 18.87 -2.02 -20.77
C LEU A 167 19.43 -0.86 -19.95
N PRO A 168 19.56 0.39 -20.45
CA PRO A 168 20.01 1.50 -19.62
C PRO A 168 19.14 1.72 -18.38
N MET A 169 17.81 1.59 -18.51
CA MET A 169 16.87 1.71 -17.39
C MET A 169 16.97 0.51 -16.45
N VAL A 170 17.06 -0.71 -16.99
CA VAL A 170 17.24 -1.93 -16.18
C VAL A 170 18.52 -1.84 -15.34
N ARG A 171 19.63 -1.45 -15.97
CA ARG A 171 20.92 -1.24 -15.32
C ARG A 171 20.82 -0.18 -14.23
N ASN A 172 20.07 0.90 -14.48
CA ASN A 172 19.83 1.91 -13.46
C ASN A 172 19.08 1.35 -12.26
N ASP A 173 18.01 0.57 -12.47
CA ASP A 173 17.25 -0.04 -11.37
C ASP A 173 18.10 -1.00 -10.53
N PHE A 174 18.93 -1.84 -11.17
CA PHE A 174 19.93 -2.64 -10.45
C PHE A 174 20.90 -1.76 -9.66
N ARG A 175 21.42 -0.69 -10.26
CA ARG A 175 22.30 0.25 -9.57
C ARG A 175 21.62 0.85 -8.35
N LEU A 176 20.38 1.33 -8.47
CA LEU A 176 19.59 1.89 -7.36
C LEU A 176 19.52 0.90 -6.20
N ILE A 177 19.08 -0.32 -6.48
CA ILE A 177 18.77 -1.30 -5.44
C ILE A 177 20.01 -1.99 -4.85
N GLU A 178 21.11 -2.08 -5.61
CA GLU A 178 22.38 -2.68 -5.16
C GLU A 178 23.28 -1.66 -4.43
N THR A 179 23.16 -0.36 -4.75
CA THR A 179 23.87 0.73 -4.05
C THR A 179 23.09 1.34 -2.90
N TYR A 180 21.79 1.04 -2.78
CA TYR A 180 20.94 1.54 -1.70
C TYR A 180 21.48 1.12 -0.32
N ARG A 181 21.72 2.11 0.52
CA ARG A 181 22.17 1.95 1.92
C ARG A 181 21.32 2.86 2.79
N PRO A 182 20.30 2.32 3.51
CA PRO A 182 19.44 3.12 4.35
C PRO A 182 20.26 3.82 5.44
N ALA A 183 20.16 5.16 5.51
CA ALA A 183 20.92 5.98 6.46
C ALA A 183 20.39 5.85 7.89
N ASP A 184 19.07 5.79 8.05
CA ASP A 184 18.35 5.66 9.33
C ASP A 184 17.46 4.40 9.31
N PHE A 185 17.44 3.67 10.42
CA PHE A 185 16.68 2.45 10.62
C PHE A 185 15.76 2.53 11.84
N ALA A 186 15.30 3.73 12.21
CA ALA A 186 14.22 3.87 13.19
C ALA A 186 12.99 3.02 12.77
N PRO A 187 12.42 2.20 13.67
CA PRO A 187 11.24 1.42 13.37
C PRO A 187 10.05 2.29 12.96
N LEU A 188 9.26 1.80 12.01
CA LEU A 188 8.04 2.47 11.56
C LEU A 188 6.90 2.27 12.58
N PRO A 189 6.09 3.31 12.86
CA PRO A 189 4.93 3.24 13.76
C PRO A 189 3.69 2.58 13.11
N ILE A 190 3.89 1.72 12.10
CA ILE A 190 2.83 1.03 11.37
C ILE A 190 3.18 -0.46 11.19
N PRO A 191 2.18 -1.35 11.18
CA PRO A 191 2.43 -2.77 10.97
C PRO A 191 3.04 -3.07 9.61
N ILE A 192 3.94 -4.05 9.60
CA ILE A 192 4.58 -4.58 8.39
C ILE A 192 4.18 -6.04 8.19
N LEU A 193 3.76 -6.39 6.98
CA LEU A 193 3.67 -7.78 6.55
C LEU A 193 4.73 -8.05 5.48
N ALA A 194 5.65 -8.97 5.80
CA ALA A 194 6.57 -9.51 4.82
C ALA A 194 5.94 -10.67 4.06
N LEU A 195 6.17 -10.74 2.76
CA LEU A 195 5.74 -11.85 1.91
C LEU A 195 6.96 -12.43 1.18
N ALA A 196 7.14 -13.74 1.23
CA ALA A 196 8.31 -14.43 0.67
C ALA A 196 7.91 -15.64 -0.18
N GLY A 197 8.70 -15.92 -1.22
CA GLY A 197 8.67 -17.19 -1.92
C GLY A 197 9.52 -18.22 -1.16
N ALA A 198 9.03 -19.44 -1.02
CA ALA A 198 9.74 -20.52 -0.33
C ALA A 198 11.06 -20.89 -1.04
N ASP A 199 11.10 -20.73 -2.36
CA ASP A 199 12.19 -21.13 -3.24
C ASP A 199 12.91 -19.90 -3.86
N ASP A 200 12.82 -18.72 -3.23
CA ASP A 200 13.45 -17.51 -3.75
C ASP A 200 14.99 -17.60 -3.66
N PRO A 201 15.72 -17.59 -4.80
CA PRO A 201 17.18 -17.69 -4.79
C PRO A 201 17.88 -16.43 -4.26
N ARG A 202 17.17 -15.30 -4.17
CA ARG A 202 17.72 -13.98 -3.77
C ARG A 202 17.56 -13.69 -2.28
N MET A 203 16.71 -14.44 -1.58
CA MET A 203 16.35 -14.15 -0.19
C MET A 203 15.86 -15.42 0.52
N THR A 204 16.35 -15.64 1.74
CA THR A 204 15.82 -16.69 2.61
C THR A 204 14.59 -16.21 3.39
N VAL A 205 13.73 -17.14 3.81
CA VAL A 205 12.58 -16.84 4.70
C VAL A 205 13.04 -16.16 6.01
N ALA A 206 14.20 -16.53 6.54
CA ALA A 206 14.76 -15.87 7.73
C ALA A 206 15.08 -14.39 7.47
N GLN A 207 15.70 -14.06 6.32
CA GLN A 207 15.95 -12.67 5.93
C GLN A 207 14.66 -11.87 5.71
N ALA A 208 13.57 -12.51 5.34
CA ALA A 208 12.25 -11.89 5.28
C ALA A 208 11.69 -11.62 6.68
N ALA A 209 11.93 -12.52 7.65
CA ALA A 209 11.49 -12.36 9.04
C ALA A 209 12.15 -11.15 9.73
N ASP A 210 13.36 -10.78 9.31
CA ASP A 210 14.10 -9.64 9.88
C ASP A 210 13.46 -8.27 9.58
N TRP A 211 12.40 -8.21 8.77
CA TRP A 211 11.53 -7.03 8.68
C TRP A 211 10.80 -6.72 9.99
N ALA A 212 10.74 -7.66 10.94
CA ALA A 212 10.24 -7.41 12.29
C ALA A 212 11.00 -6.26 12.99
N GLU A 213 12.28 -6.06 12.68
CA GLU A 213 13.11 -4.99 13.26
C GLU A 213 12.72 -3.60 12.74
N ALA A 214 12.01 -3.52 11.61
CA ALA A 214 11.67 -2.27 10.93
C ALA A 214 10.33 -1.67 11.38
N THR A 215 9.67 -2.24 12.39
CA THR A 215 8.37 -1.76 12.92
C THR A 215 8.26 -1.99 14.42
N ASP A 216 7.56 -1.10 15.13
CA ASP A 216 7.17 -1.27 16.54
C ASP A 216 5.65 -1.51 16.71
N ALA A 217 4.88 -1.51 15.62
CA ALA A 217 3.41 -1.56 15.64
C ALA A 217 2.85 -2.94 15.28
N GLY A 218 3.70 -3.90 14.89
CA GLY A 218 3.34 -5.30 14.67
C GLY A 218 3.92 -5.86 13.37
N PHE A 219 4.30 -7.14 13.40
CA PHE A 219 4.90 -7.83 12.27
C PHE A 219 4.20 -9.15 11.97
N ALA A 220 4.10 -9.48 10.68
CA ALA A 220 3.69 -10.80 10.21
C ALA A 220 4.55 -11.20 9.00
N LEU A 221 4.64 -12.51 8.76
CA LEU A 221 5.33 -13.09 7.61
C LEU A 221 4.43 -14.15 6.97
N GLU A 222 4.21 -14.03 5.66
CA GLU A 222 3.51 -15.04 4.86
C GLU A 222 4.46 -15.63 3.82
N VAL A 223 4.49 -16.96 3.71
CA VAL A 223 5.35 -17.69 2.77
C VAL A 223 4.50 -18.39 1.73
N PHE A 224 4.82 -18.18 0.45
CA PHE A 224 4.12 -18.76 -0.69
C PHE A 224 5.00 -19.79 -1.40
N PRO A 225 4.43 -20.83 -2.01
CA PRO A 225 5.18 -21.68 -2.94
C PRO A 225 5.77 -20.85 -4.10
N GLY A 226 6.96 -21.21 -4.56
CA GLY A 226 7.61 -20.57 -5.71
C GLY A 226 8.78 -19.64 -5.35
N GLY A 227 9.41 -19.13 -6.40
CA GLY A 227 10.63 -18.31 -6.31
C GLY A 227 10.35 -16.82 -6.16
N HIS A 228 11.27 -16.00 -6.67
CA HIS A 228 11.22 -14.54 -6.53
C HIS A 228 9.88 -13.93 -6.97
N PHE A 229 9.33 -14.38 -8.09
CA PHE A 229 8.04 -13.92 -8.65
C PHE A 229 6.84 -14.81 -8.29
N TYR A 230 6.82 -15.43 -7.09
CA TYR A 230 5.69 -16.25 -6.62
C TYR A 230 4.32 -15.53 -6.73
N LEU A 231 4.30 -14.20 -6.64
CA LEU A 231 3.09 -13.39 -6.73
C LEU A 231 2.38 -13.43 -8.08
N GLU A 232 3.05 -13.86 -9.15
CA GLU A 232 2.42 -14.03 -10.46
C GLU A 232 1.49 -15.27 -10.48
N PRO A 233 1.97 -16.51 -10.21
CA PRO A 233 1.10 -17.69 -10.14
C PRO A 233 0.15 -17.66 -8.93
N HIS A 234 0.51 -16.99 -7.83
CA HIS A 234 -0.29 -16.91 -6.60
C HIS A 234 -1.03 -15.57 -6.44
N ARG A 235 -1.24 -14.81 -7.52
CA ARG A 235 -1.78 -13.44 -7.47
C ARG A 235 -3.02 -13.27 -6.59
N VAL A 236 -4.03 -14.13 -6.78
CA VAL A 236 -5.28 -14.04 -6.01
C VAL A 236 -5.02 -14.24 -4.52
N GLN A 237 -4.23 -15.25 -4.15
CA GLN A 237 -3.90 -15.55 -2.75
C GLN A 237 -3.07 -14.43 -2.10
N VAL A 238 -2.17 -13.79 -2.86
CA VAL A 238 -1.42 -12.62 -2.41
C VAL A 238 -2.35 -11.44 -2.15
N ILE A 239 -3.26 -11.13 -3.08
CA ILE A 239 -4.22 -10.04 -2.92
C ILE A 239 -5.14 -10.29 -1.72
N ASP A 240 -5.67 -11.51 -1.56
CA ASP A 240 -6.51 -11.88 -0.43
C ASP A 240 -5.79 -11.72 0.91
N THR A 241 -4.49 -12.06 0.94
CA THR A 241 -3.65 -11.86 2.13
C THR A 241 -3.45 -10.38 2.45
N VAL A 242 -3.15 -9.57 1.44
CA VAL A 242 -3.04 -8.11 1.57
C VAL A 242 -4.34 -7.51 2.09
N ILE A 243 -5.48 -7.84 1.49
CA ILE A 243 -6.79 -7.34 1.90
C ILE A 243 -7.16 -7.78 3.31
N ARG A 244 -6.93 -9.05 3.67
CA ARG A 244 -7.14 -9.55 5.03
C ARG A 244 -6.33 -8.74 6.04
N GLN A 245 -5.07 -8.44 5.73
CA GLN A 245 -4.21 -7.66 6.63
C GLN A 245 -4.58 -6.16 6.68
N MET A 246 -5.13 -5.60 5.60
CA MET A 246 -5.72 -4.26 5.58
C MET A 246 -7.02 -4.18 6.41
N ASN A 247 -7.71 -5.30 6.63
CA ASN A 247 -8.91 -5.36 7.48
C ASN A 247 -8.58 -5.56 8.97
N THR A 248 -7.39 -6.02 9.31
CA THR A 248 -6.95 -6.15 10.71
C THR A 248 -6.81 -4.75 11.34
N PRO A 249 -7.43 -4.45 12.49
CA PRO A 249 -7.29 -3.16 13.15
C PRO A 249 -5.84 -2.82 13.54
N THR A 250 -5.42 -1.58 13.30
CA THR A 250 -4.12 -1.04 13.73
C THR A 250 -4.05 -0.93 15.26
N SER A 251 -2.86 -0.84 15.86
CA SER A 251 -2.73 -0.56 17.30
C SER A 251 -3.35 0.79 17.70
N LYS A 252 -3.35 1.80 16.81
CA LYS A 252 -4.06 3.07 17.02
C LYS A 252 -5.58 2.89 17.00
N GLU A 253 -6.11 2.11 16.07
CA GLU A 253 -7.54 1.77 15.99
C GLU A 253 -7.96 0.88 17.16
N LYS A 254 -7.09 -0.03 17.62
CA LYS A 254 -7.35 -0.83 18.83
C LYS A 254 -7.30 0.00 20.11
N ALA A 255 -6.44 1.01 20.20
CA ALA A 255 -6.40 1.94 21.33
C ALA A 255 -7.65 2.84 21.37
N MET A 256 -8.24 3.10 20.20
CA MET A 256 -9.57 3.67 20.03
C MET A 256 -10.63 2.56 20.14
N THR A 257 -10.68 1.86 21.28
CA THR A 257 -11.60 0.73 21.46
C THR A 257 -13.07 1.15 21.29
N THR A 258 -13.85 0.24 20.71
CA THR A 258 -15.28 0.28 20.38
C THR A 258 -16.28 0.69 21.48
N PRO A 259 -16.05 0.54 22.80
CA PRO A 259 -17.06 0.93 23.78
C PRO A 259 -17.39 2.42 23.71
N ASP A 260 -16.37 3.27 23.60
CA ASP A 260 -16.57 4.72 23.61
C ASP A 260 -17.17 5.20 22.29
N GLU A 261 -16.72 4.70 21.12
CA GLU A 261 -17.26 5.08 19.80
C GLU A 261 -18.72 4.67 19.58
N LEU A 262 -19.19 3.60 20.24
CA LEU A 262 -20.58 3.15 20.16
C LEU A 262 -21.48 3.77 21.23
N THR A 263 -20.94 4.53 22.18
CA THR A 263 -21.78 5.37 23.05
C THR A 263 -22.45 6.46 22.23
N VAL A 264 -23.53 7.03 22.78
CA VAL A 264 -24.18 8.20 22.18
C VAL A 264 -23.17 9.31 21.94
N ASP A 265 -22.26 9.57 22.88
CA ASP A 265 -21.23 10.62 22.75
C ASP A 265 -20.16 10.27 21.71
N GLY A 266 -19.76 9.00 21.60
CA GLY A 266 -18.82 8.55 20.56
C GLY A 266 -19.39 8.63 19.15
N ILE A 267 -20.67 8.30 18.97
CA ILE A 267 -21.35 8.45 17.68
C ILE A 267 -21.50 9.92 17.33
N ARG A 268 -21.87 10.78 18.30
CA ARG A 268 -21.92 12.23 18.11
C ARG A 268 -20.55 12.79 17.69
N ALA A 269 -19.48 12.38 18.37
CA ALA A 269 -18.11 12.80 18.04
C ALA A 269 -17.69 12.34 16.63
N SER A 270 -17.98 11.09 16.27
CA SER A 270 -17.68 10.54 14.94
C SER A 270 -18.43 11.27 13.82
N VAL A 271 -19.70 11.61 14.05
CA VAL A 271 -20.50 12.40 13.12
C VAL A 271 -19.97 13.83 13.01
N ALA A 272 -19.63 14.46 14.14
CA ALA A 272 -19.11 15.83 14.17
C ALA A 272 -17.76 15.95 13.43
N GLU A 273 -16.85 15.01 13.66
CA GLU A 273 -15.58 14.85 12.93
C GLU A 273 -15.85 14.79 11.43
N LEU A 274 -16.77 13.91 11.04
CA LEU A 274 -17.07 13.61 9.65
C LEU A 274 -17.82 14.76 8.92
N LEU A 275 -18.58 15.58 9.65
CA LEU A 275 -19.21 16.79 9.13
C LEU A 275 -18.33 18.04 9.27
N ALA A 276 -17.15 17.93 9.89
CA ALA A 276 -16.27 19.05 10.24
C ALA A 276 -17.00 20.16 11.03
N ILE A 277 -17.82 19.77 12.01
CA ILE A 277 -18.55 20.67 12.91
C ILE A 277 -18.19 20.38 14.37
N ASP A 278 -18.55 21.31 15.26
CA ASP A 278 -18.45 21.09 16.71
C ASP A 278 -19.43 20.00 17.17
N VAL A 279 -18.99 19.13 18.08
CA VAL A 279 -19.79 18.01 18.63
C VAL A 279 -21.03 18.49 19.39
N ASP A 280 -21.00 19.70 19.94
CA ASP A 280 -22.17 20.31 20.60
C ASP A 280 -23.29 20.65 19.61
N ARG A 281 -23.00 20.65 18.30
CA ARG A 281 -23.99 20.83 17.23
C ARG A 281 -24.64 19.53 16.76
N VAL A 282 -24.22 18.40 17.29
CA VAL A 282 -24.82 17.09 17.01
C VAL A 282 -25.53 16.65 18.28
N GLY A 283 -26.85 16.86 18.35
CA GLY A 283 -27.67 16.39 19.46
C GLY A 283 -27.87 14.87 19.42
N PRO A 284 -28.13 14.23 20.58
CA PRO A 284 -28.32 12.77 20.65
C PRO A 284 -29.55 12.28 19.87
N GLU A 285 -30.58 13.11 19.75
CA GLU A 285 -31.84 12.82 19.04
C GLU A 285 -31.97 13.56 17.70
N ASP A 286 -30.91 14.25 17.26
CA ASP A 286 -30.95 14.94 15.98
C ASP A 286 -31.02 13.95 14.83
N ASN A 287 -31.79 14.29 13.80
CA ASN A 287 -31.80 13.52 12.57
C ASN A 287 -30.49 13.75 11.81
N LEU A 288 -29.59 12.78 11.89
CA LEU A 288 -28.23 12.85 11.34
C LEU A 288 -28.23 12.99 9.80
N LEU A 289 -29.24 12.44 9.11
CA LEU A 289 -29.38 12.63 7.66
C LEU A 289 -29.68 14.10 7.33
N MET A 290 -30.52 14.75 8.15
CA MET A 290 -30.83 16.19 8.00
C MET A 290 -29.64 17.08 8.39
N LEU A 291 -28.74 16.59 9.24
CA LEU A 291 -27.47 17.26 9.56
C LEU A 291 -26.41 17.11 8.45
N GLY A 292 -26.67 16.30 7.43
CA GLY A 292 -25.80 16.14 6.26
C GLY A 292 -24.99 14.85 6.21
N VAL A 293 -25.33 13.86 7.07
CA VAL A 293 -24.83 12.49 6.94
C VAL A 293 -25.56 11.81 5.78
N ASP A 294 -25.03 11.95 4.57
CA ASP A 294 -25.52 11.25 3.39
C ASP A 294 -25.12 9.74 3.40
N SER A 295 -25.57 9.00 2.39
CA SER A 295 -25.30 7.55 2.30
C SER A 295 -23.81 7.21 2.25
N ILE A 296 -22.95 8.08 1.70
CA ILE A 296 -21.50 7.83 1.61
C ILE A 296 -20.89 7.93 3.01
N LYS A 297 -21.27 8.98 3.73
CA LYS A 297 -20.84 9.23 5.11
C LYS A 297 -21.29 8.12 6.05
N LEU A 298 -22.54 7.68 5.91
CA LEU A 298 -23.09 6.54 6.65
C LEU A 298 -22.31 5.26 6.37
N MET A 299 -21.96 5.00 5.10
CA MET A 299 -21.12 3.85 4.72
C MET A 299 -19.71 3.93 5.33
N GLY A 300 -19.13 5.12 5.44
CA GLY A 300 -17.84 5.32 6.10
C GLY A 300 -17.88 4.97 7.60
N LEU A 301 -18.90 5.45 8.32
CA LEU A 301 -19.10 5.12 9.74
C LEU A 301 -19.35 3.62 9.94
N ALA A 302 -20.23 3.04 9.12
CA ALA A 302 -20.51 1.60 9.15
C ALA A 302 -19.26 0.76 8.90
N SER A 303 -18.44 1.13 7.92
CA SER A 303 -17.17 0.44 7.64
C SER A 303 -16.20 0.56 8.83
N ARG A 304 -16.14 1.73 9.50
CA ARG A 304 -15.35 1.90 10.73
C ARG A 304 -15.81 0.91 11.80
N TRP A 305 -17.10 0.84 12.11
CA TRP A 305 -17.63 -0.09 13.12
C TRP A 305 -17.47 -1.57 12.74
N GLN A 306 -17.66 -1.93 11.48
CA GLN A 306 -17.45 -3.30 10.99
C GLN A 306 -16.02 -3.79 11.16
N ARG A 307 -15.01 -2.90 11.01
CA ARG A 307 -13.60 -3.26 11.30
C ARG A 307 -13.37 -3.66 12.76
N HIS A 308 -14.25 -3.23 13.67
CA HIS A 308 -14.24 -3.60 15.08
C HIS A 308 -15.16 -4.79 15.40
N GLY A 309 -15.68 -5.49 14.38
CA GLY A 309 -16.53 -6.66 14.55
C GLY A 309 -17.98 -6.35 14.92
N VAL A 310 -18.42 -5.10 14.75
CA VAL A 310 -19.80 -4.68 14.99
C VAL A 310 -20.66 -5.05 13.79
N GLU A 311 -21.79 -5.71 14.03
CA GLU A 311 -22.81 -5.94 13.01
C GLU A 311 -23.58 -4.64 12.75
N VAL A 312 -23.68 -4.23 11.48
CA VAL A 312 -24.26 -2.93 11.12
C VAL A 312 -25.52 -3.11 10.26
N PRO A 313 -26.72 -2.98 10.85
CA PRO A 313 -27.99 -3.06 10.12
C PRO A 313 -28.29 -1.73 9.41
N PHE A 314 -27.74 -1.56 8.20
CA PHE A 314 -27.84 -0.31 7.43
C PHE A 314 -29.26 0.23 7.24
N VAL A 315 -30.23 -0.65 7.01
CA VAL A 315 -31.62 -0.25 6.79
C VAL A 315 -32.18 0.42 8.05
N GLU A 316 -31.95 -0.19 9.21
CA GLU A 316 -32.43 0.31 10.50
C GLU A 316 -31.73 1.63 10.89
N LEU A 317 -30.44 1.77 10.58
CA LEU A 317 -29.72 3.03 10.78
C LEU A 317 -30.32 4.17 9.94
N ALA A 318 -30.74 3.88 8.70
CA ALA A 318 -31.34 4.88 7.82
C ALA A 318 -32.79 5.22 8.20
N GLU A 319 -33.53 4.26 8.75
CA GLU A 319 -34.91 4.46 9.24
C GLU A 319 -34.95 5.33 10.50
N ASN A 320 -33.99 5.14 11.42
CA ASN A 320 -33.91 5.88 12.68
C ASN A 320 -32.53 6.53 12.84
N PRO A 321 -32.27 7.64 12.13
CA PRO A 321 -30.94 8.23 12.03
C PRO A 321 -30.63 9.16 13.22
N THR A 322 -30.63 8.64 14.45
CA THR A 322 -30.21 9.40 15.64
C THR A 322 -29.05 8.72 16.34
N ALA A 323 -28.16 9.50 16.95
CA ALA A 323 -27.01 8.94 17.68
C ALA A 323 -27.46 8.06 18.86
N ALA A 324 -28.56 8.41 19.53
CA ALA A 324 -29.16 7.62 20.60
C ALA A 324 -29.69 6.26 20.10
N HIS A 325 -30.34 6.22 18.94
CA HIS A 325 -30.82 4.97 18.35
C HIS A 325 -29.66 4.10 17.86
N TRP A 326 -28.73 4.69 17.12
CA TRP A 326 -27.57 3.98 16.57
C TRP A 326 -26.72 3.36 17.69
N SER A 327 -26.53 4.07 18.81
CA SER A 327 -25.78 3.55 19.96
C SER A 327 -26.38 2.25 20.49
N LYS A 328 -27.70 2.22 20.75
CA LYS A 328 -28.40 1.03 21.24
C LYS A 328 -28.34 -0.14 20.26
N LEU A 329 -28.57 0.18 18.98
CA LEU A 329 -28.62 -0.80 17.91
C LEU A 329 -27.26 -1.49 17.73
N LEU A 330 -26.19 -0.72 17.72
CA LEU A 330 -24.83 -1.21 17.48
C LEU A 330 -24.18 -1.84 18.72
N SER A 331 -24.61 -1.46 19.93
CA SER A 331 -24.12 -2.07 21.18
C SER A 331 -24.82 -3.39 21.53
N GLY A 332 -25.83 -3.82 20.76
CA GLY A 332 -26.62 -5.02 21.03
C GLY A 332 -27.49 -4.93 22.29
N ALA A 333 -27.76 -3.72 22.79
CA ALA A 333 -28.59 -3.49 23.97
C ALA A 333 -30.04 -3.28 23.53
N ALA A 334 -30.77 -4.39 23.37
CA ALA A 334 -32.24 -4.38 23.27
C ALA A 334 -32.88 -4.35 24.67
#